data_AF-A0A4S4ATK6-F1
#
_entry.id   AF-A0A4S4ATK6-F1
#
_cell.length_a   1.000
_cell.length_b   1.000
_cell.length_c   1.000
_cell.angle_alpha   90.00
_cell.angle_beta   90.00
_cell.angle_gamma   90.00
#
_symmetry.space_group_name_H-M   'P 1'
#
loop_
_entity.id
_entity.type
_entity.pdbx_description
1 polymer ?
#
loop_
_entity_poly.entity_id
_entity_poly.type
_entity_poly.pdbx_seq_one_letter_code
_entity_poly.pdbx_strand_id
1 'polypeptide(L)'
;MKIKRGISISLTLACFFMVSGCYHGYWKESKDRLIGTKFDPNEIRNETGDVYRAFVPKGEAIYYRVDQEPPNTRYFIKWTSHCRYSLLVDPNGTILSWRFEDTESPSRSCTIS
;
A
#
# COMPACT_ATOMS: atom_id res chain seq x y z
N MET A 1 3.41 -59.50 -33.97
CA MET A 1 4.36 -58.37 -34.06
C MET A 1 3.57 -57.09 -34.36
N LYS A 2 3.32 -56.23 -33.36
CA LYS A 2 2.81 -54.85 -33.54
C LYS A 2 3.28 -53.96 -32.38
N ILE A 3 3.53 -52.72 -32.74
CA ILE A 3 4.45 -51.72 -32.16
C ILE A 3 3.95 -51.09 -30.84
N LYS A 4 4.87 -50.88 -29.89
CA LYS A 4 4.71 -50.01 -28.71
C LYS A 4 4.50 -48.55 -29.14
N ARG A 5 3.57 -47.83 -28.51
CA ARG A 5 3.63 -46.35 -28.28
C ARG A 5 2.38 -45.93 -27.50
N GLY A 6 2.46 -46.02 -26.17
CA GLY A 6 1.39 -45.62 -25.25
C GLY A 6 1.95 -44.87 -24.05
N ILE A 7 2.99 -44.06 -24.27
CA ILE A 7 3.55 -43.17 -23.26
C ILE A 7 3.57 -41.78 -23.89
N SER A 8 3.13 -40.79 -23.12
CA SER A 8 3.26 -39.35 -23.40
C SER A 8 2.09 -38.67 -24.12
N ILE A 9 0.86 -38.79 -23.60
CA ILE A 9 -0.18 -37.77 -23.86
C ILE A 9 -0.85 -37.31 -22.55
N SER A 10 -0.96 -38.18 -21.54
CA SER A 10 -1.60 -37.81 -20.27
C SER A 10 -0.78 -36.90 -19.35
N LEU A 11 0.55 -36.83 -19.51
CA LEU A 11 1.40 -35.98 -18.66
C LEU A 11 1.38 -34.50 -19.08
N THR A 12 1.07 -34.21 -20.35
CA THR A 12 1.11 -32.86 -20.91
C THR A 12 -0.12 -32.03 -20.52
N LEU A 13 -1.26 -32.68 -20.27
CA LEU A 13 -2.54 -32.01 -19.98
C LEU A 13 -2.65 -31.56 -18.50
N ALA A 14 -1.92 -32.22 -17.59
CA ALA A 14 -1.95 -31.89 -16.16
C ALA A 14 -1.13 -30.63 -15.81
N CYS A 15 -0.09 -30.31 -16.59
CA CYS A 15 0.73 -29.12 -16.35
C CYS A 15 0.04 -27.81 -16.77
N PHE A 16 -0.97 -27.86 -17.65
CA PHE A 16 -1.62 -26.65 -18.16
C PHE A 16 -2.57 -26.00 -17.15
N PHE A 17 -3.07 -26.75 -16.16
CA PHE A 17 -4.00 -26.23 -15.15
C PHE A 17 -3.32 -25.72 -13.87
N MET A 18 -2.02 -25.93 -13.68
CA MET A 18 -1.31 -25.44 -12.48
C MET A 18 -0.74 -24.02 -12.63
N VAL A 19 -1.01 -23.35 -13.76
CA VAL A 19 -0.49 -22.00 -14.05
C VAL A 19 -1.53 -20.90 -13.87
N SER A 20 -2.75 -21.22 -13.42
CA SER A 20 -3.63 -20.25 -12.76
C SER A 20 -3.11 -20.07 -11.33
N GLY A 21 -1.98 -19.41 -11.13
CA GLY A 21 -1.91 -17.98 -11.35
C GLY A 21 -2.04 -17.32 -9.99
N CYS A 22 -1.06 -17.54 -9.13
CA CYS A 22 -0.75 -16.58 -8.06
C CYS A 22 -0.18 -15.31 -8.72
N TYR A 23 -0.97 -14.68 -9.58
CA TYR A 23 -0.74 -13.32 -10.02
C TYR A 23 -1.23 -12.43 -8.89
N HIS A 24 -0.44 -12.35 -7.82
CA HIS A 24 -0.50 -11.19 -6.94
C HIS A 24 0.13 -10.05 -7.74
N GLY A 25 -0.69 -9.41 -8.59
CA GLY A 25 -0.32 -8.22 -9.31
C GLY A 25 0.19 -7.20 -8.29
N TYR A 26 1.52 -7.08 -8.22
CA TYR A 26 2.24 -6.17 -7.35
C TYR A 26 2.09 -4.75 -7.91
N TRP A 27 0.85 -4.24 -7.89
CA TRP A 27 0.62 -2.81 -7.91
C TRP A 27 0.97 -2.32 -6.51
N LYS A 28 2.28 -2.24 -6.20
CA LYS A 28 2.71 -1.44 -5.05
C LYS A 28 2.40 -0.01 -5.44
N GLU A 29 1.30 0.53 -4.91
CA GLU A 29 1.07 1.97 -5.01
C GLU A 29 2.25 2.66 -4.33
N SER A 30 2.61 3.87 -4.76
CA SER A 30 3.69 4.65 -4.14
C SER A 30 3.55 4.76 -2.61
N LYS A 31 2.31 4.66 -2.08
CA LYS A 31 1.99 4.53 -0.65
C LYS A 31 2.62 3.32 0.03
N ASP A 32 2.62 2.17 -0.63
CA ASP A 32 3.13 0.92 -0.07
C ASP A 32 4.66 0.91 0.02
N ARG A 33 5.33 1.85 -0.65
CA ARG A 33 6.78 2.04 -0.51
C ARG A 33 7.18 2.58 0.85
N LEU A 34 6.26 3.23 1.56
CA LEU A 34 6.49 3.77 2.89
C LEU A 34 6.28 2.72 3.99
N ILE A 35 5.63 1.59 3.69
CA ILE A 35 5.48 0.50 4.66
C ILE A 35 6.87 -0.03 5.03
N GLY A 36 7.16 -0.07 6.33
CA GLY A 36 8.47 -0.44 6.87
C GLY A 36 9.43 0.72 7.10
N THR A 37 9.11 1.94 6.66
CA THR A 37 9.93 3.14 6.97
C THR A 37 9.53 3.75 8.31
N LYS A 38 10.34 4.71 8.80
CA LYS A 38 10.00 5.49 9.98
C LYS A 38 8.97 6.57 9.64
N PHE A 39 7.97 6.70 10.49
CA PHE A 39 7.03 7.81 10.49
C PHE A 39 7.64 8.99 11.25
N ASP A 40 7.85 10.10 10.55
CA ASP A 40 8.18 11.38 11.17
C ASP A 40 7.00 12.35 11.01
N PRO A 41 6.28 12.70 12.09
CA PRO A 41 5.15 13.61 12.01
C PRO A 41 5.52 15.07 11.70
N ASN A 42 6.81 15.41 11.79
CA ASN A 42 7.34 16.76 11.53
C ASN A 42 7.94 16.89 10.12
N GLU A 43 8.16 15.78 9.41
CA GLU A 43 8.77 15.80 8.08
C GLU A 43 7.72 15.92 6.97
N ILE A 44 7.59 17.13 6.43
CA ILE A 44 6.82 17.42 5.21
C ILE A 44 7.85 17.74 4.11
N ARG A 45 8.51 16.74 3.52
CA ARG A 45 9.46 17.01 2.42
C ARG A 45 8.78 17.05 1.07
N ASN A 46 8.62 18.26 0.57
CA ASN A 46 8.42 18.57 -0.84
C ASN A 46 9.74 18.29 -1.60
N GLU A 47 9.64 18.09 -2.92
CA GLU A 47 10.72 18.12 -3.92
C GLU A 47 11.35 16.80 -4.41
N THR A 48 11.34 15.66 -3.70
CA THR A 48 12.05 14.44 -4.19
C THR A 48 11.33 13.09 -4.07
N GLY A 49 10.02 13.09 -3.83
CA GLY A 49 9.16 12.04 -4.41
C GLY A 49 8.59 10.95 -3.51
N ASP A 50 8.98 10.81 -2.24
CA ASP A 50 8.60 9.62 -1.46
C ASP A 50 8.07 9.85 -0.03
N VAL A 51 7.81 11.09 0.40
CA VAL A 51 7.35 11.38 1.78
C VAL A 51 5.91 11.88 1.80
N TYR A 52 5.23 11.77 2.95
CA TYR A 52 3.88 12.29 3.21
C TYR A 52 3.70 13.70 2.65
N ARG A 53 3.14 13.82 1.44
CA ARG A 53 2.67 15.12 0.97
C ARG A 53 1.41 15.36 1.79
N ALA A 54 1.53 16.07 2.89
CA ALA A 54 0.38 16.50 3.67
C ALA A 54 0.17 17.99 3.41
N PHE A 55 -1.07 18.39 3.11
CA PHE A 55 -1.41 19.80 2.97
C PHE A 55 -1.64 20.37 4.37
N VAL A 56 -0.54 20.61 5.09
CA VAL A 56 -0.55 21.24 6.42
C VAL A 56 0.30 22.51 6.40
N PRO A 57 -0.15 23.58 7.09
CA PRO A 57 0.66 24.76 7.34
C PRO A 57 2.01 24.39 7.97
N LYS A 58 3.05 25.15 7.64
CA LYS A 58 4.39 24.94 8.20
C LYS A 58 4.34 25.05 9.72
N GLY A 59 4.75 23.99 10.43
CA GLY A 59 4.77 23.92 11.89
C GLY A 59 3.54 23.25 12.52
N GLU A 60 2.58 22.79 11.72
CA GLU A 60 1.49 21.94 12.19
C GLU A 60 1.79 20.46 11.95
N ALA A 61 1.27 19.60 12.83
CA ALA A 61 1.38 18.16 12.68
C ALA A 61 0.64 17.70 11.42
N ILE A 62 1.21 16.74 10.68
CA ILE A 62 0.61 16.19 9.46
C ILE A 62 -0.70 15.42 9.69
N TYR A 63 -1.01 15.11 10.95
CA TYR A 63 -2.19 14.35 11.36
C TYR A 63 -3.24 15.24 12.04
N TYR A 64 -4.51 14.95 11.77
CA TYR A 64 -5.66 15.65 12.36
C TYR A 64 -6.38 14.82 13.42
N ARG A 65 -6.12 13.51 13.49
CA ARG A 65 -6.67 12.59 14.49
C ARG A 65 -5.64 11.51 14.81
N VAL A 66 -5.65 11.05 16.04
CA VAL A 66 -4.84 9.92 16.51
C VAL A 66 -5.74 8.97 17.28
N ASP A 67 -5.76 7.71 16.87
CA ASP A 67 -6.47 6.64 17.56
C ASP A 67 -5.43 5.66 18.14
N GLN A 68 -5.65 5.22 19.39
CA GLN A 68 -4.82 4.20 20.01
C GLN A 68 -5.30 2.82 19.55
N GLU A 69 -4.41 2.04 18.93
CA GLU A 69 -4.66 0.66 18.52
C GLU A 69 -3.58 -0.26 19.13
N PRO A 70 -3.59 -0.47 20.46
CA PRO A 70 -2.47 -1.10 21.18
C PRO A 70 -2.02 -2.42 20.54
N PRO A 71 -0.70 -2.64 20.36
CA PRO A 71 0.41 -1.79 20.82
C PRO A 71 0.72 -0.59 19.91
N ASN A 72 -0.03 -0.42 18.83
CA ASN A 72 0.24 0.54 17.78
C ASN A 72 -0.54 1.84 17.98
N THR A 73 -0.19 2.85 17.19
CA THR A 73 -0.93 4.11 17.10
C THR A 73 -1.35 4.35 15.66
N ARG A 74 -2.59 4.75 15.44
CA ARG A 74 -3.10 5.12 14.12
C ARG A 74 -3.17 6.63 13.97
N TYR A 75 -2.43 7.16 13.01
CA TYR A 75 -2.42 8.59 12.67
C TYR A 75 -3.27 8.84 11.43
N PHE A 76 -4.19 9.79 11.49
CA PHE A 76 -5.03 10.18 10.37
C PHE A 76 -4.49 11.46 9.75
N ILE A 77 -4.16 11.42 8.47
CA ILE A 77 -3.49 12.49 7.74
C ILE A 77 -4.33 12.99 6.56
N LYS A 78 -4.16 14.27 6.21
CA LYS A 78 -4.70 14.83 4.96
C LYS A 78 -3.58 14.87 3.92
N TRP A 79 -3.63 13.96 2.95
CA TRP A 79 -2.61 13.87 1.90
C TRP A 79 -2.79 14.97 0.84
N THR A 80 -4.02 15.19 0.39
CA THR A 80 -4.36 16.39 -0.40
C THR A 80 -5.40 17.20 0.35
N SER A 81 -5.78 18.34 -0.22
CA SER A 81 -6.93 19.11 0.27
C SER A 81 -8.23 18.31 0.37
N HIS A 82 -8.34 17.17 -0.31
CA HIS A 82 -9.57 16.40 -0.42
C HIS A 82 -9.40 14.90 -0.16
N CYS A 83 -8.18 14.40 0.09
CA CYS A 83 -7.93 12.97 0.32
C CYS A 83 -7.41 12.73 1.73
N ARG A 84 -8.07 11.84 2.46
CA ARG A 84 -7.74 11.47 3.82
C ARG A 84 -7.29 10.02 3.89
N TYR A 85 -6.27 9.79 4.71
CA TYR A 85 -5.62 8.51 4.86
C TYR A 85 -5.30 8.25 6.34
N SER A 86 -5.02 7.00 6.68
CA SER A 86 -4.43 6.67 7.97
C SER A 86 -3.19 5.79 7.87
N LEU A 87 -2.33 5.95 8.86
CA LEU A 87 -1.06 5.25 9.03
C LEU A 87 -1.12 4.49 10.35
N LEU A 88 -0.95 3.18 10.30
CA LEU A 88 -0.70 2.40 11.51
C LEU A 88 0.80 2.38 11.78
N VAL A 89 1.20 2.80 12.96
CA VAL A 89 2.60 2.94 13.35
C VAL A 89 2.88 2.13 14.60
N ASP A 90 3.94 1.34 14.58
CA ASP A 90 4.38 0.54 15.72
C ASP A 90 5.04 1.42 16.82
N PRO A 91 5.28 0.89 18.03
CA PRO A 91 5.99 1.61 19.09
C PRO A 91 7.39 2.09 18.71
N ASN A 92 8.03 1.47 17.72
CA ASN A 92 9.34 1.87 17.23
C ASN A 92 9.24 3.02 16.22
N GLY A 93 8.05 3.51 15.89
CA GLY A 93 7.82 4.54 14.88
C GLY A 93 7.81 4.01 13.45
N THR A 94 7.64 2.71 13.23
CA THR A 94 7.64 2.06 11.91
C THR A 94 6.23 2.02 11.34
N ILE A 95 6.03 2.41 10.09
CA ILE A 95 4.74 2.25 9.44
C ILE A 95 4.48 0.78 9.17
N LEU A 96 3.38 0.26 9.71
CA LEU A 96 2.90 -1.09 9.47
C LEU A 96 1.88 -1.14 8.33
N SER A 97 1.04 -0.11 8.18
CA SER A 97 0.07 -0.03 7.08
C SER A 97 -0.31 1.40 6.75
N TRP A 98 -0.73 1.59 5.51
CA TRP A 98 -1.32 2.81 4.98
C TRP A 98 -2.69 2.46 4.39
N ARG A 99 -3.75 3.19 4.73
CA ARG A 99 -5.08 2.96 4.12
C ARG A 99 -5.81 4.25 3.80
N PHE A 100 -6.60 4.22 2.72
CA PHE A 100 -7.54 5.28 2.37
C PHE A 100 -8.71 5.26 3.35
N GLU A 101 -9.12 6.44 3.82
CA GLU A 101 -10.26 6.59 4.72
C GLU A 101 -11.47 7.10 3.93
N ASP A 102 -11.34 8.30 3.37
CA ASP A 102 -12.41 8.99 2.68
C ASP A 102 -11.88 10.16 1.82
N THR A 103 -12.79 10.74 1.04
CA THR A 103 -12.53 11.96 0.28
C THR A 103 -13.71 12.92 0.38
N GLU A 104 -13.39 14.21 0.53
CA GLU A 104 -14.37 15.30 0.45
C GLU A 104 -14.77 15.61 -1.01
N SER A 105 -14.09 15.04 -2.00
CA SER A 105 -14.32 15.29 -3.42
C SER A 105 -14.17 14.00 -4.24
N PRO A 106 -15.20 13.13 -4.28
CA PRO A 106 -15.13 11.82 -4.93
C PRO A 106 -14.86 11.88 -6.44
N SER A 107 -15.07 13.03 -7.08
CA SER A 107 -14.72 13.27 -8.48
C SER A 107 -13.23 13.52 -8.73
N ARG A 108 -12.42 13.71 -7.68
CA ARG A 108 -10.98 13.93 -7.76
C ARG A 108 -10.22 12.66 -7.44
N SER A 109 -9.14 12.41 -8.17
CA SER A 109 -8.28 11.26 -7.93
C SER A 109 -7.48 11.43 -6.64
N CYS A 110 -7.62 10.46 -5.75
CA CYS A 110 -6.73 10.29 -4.60
C CYS A 110 -5.56 9.34 -4.90
N THR A 111 -5.43 8.89 -6.14
CA THR A 111 -4.33 8.00 -6.57
C THR A 111 -3.01 8.74 -6.49
N ILE A 112 -2.01 8.10 -5.89
CA ILE A 112 -0.67 8.67 -5.79
C ILE A 112 0.15 8.11 -6.95
N SER A 113 0.35 8.92 -7.98
CA SER A 113 1.19 8.63 -9.15
C SER A 113 2.67 8.68 -8.80
#